data_AF-A0A1Q9RZD3-F1
#
_entry.id   AF-A0A1Q9RZD3-F1
#
_cell.length_a   1.000
_cell.length_b   1.000
_cell.length_c   1.000
_cell.angle_alpha   90.00
_cell.angle_beta   90.00
_cell.angle_gamma   90.00
#
_symmetry.space_group_name_H-M   'P 1'
#
loop_
_entity.id
_entity.type
_entity.pdbx_description
1 polymer ?
#
loop_
_entity_poly.entity_id
_entity_poly.type
_entity_poly.pdbx_seq_one_letter_code
_entity_poly.pdbx_strand_id
1 'polypeptide(L)'
;MSTGTGERTEGVAPVVPVAGEADLVAPERRSWRGVWLRALSLLSLVAVWFVASLFLSPNVLPGPVTVVATMIDNLGEPETYVDLGTTVYRVVAGMLIAVAGGLVIGLIMGLSKFGEEFLDSWVLVAFTVPSVVYGILAILWFGLNDAAAIVAIGAPRCPPSRSTCGRA
;
A
#
# COMPACT_ATOMS: atom_id res chain seq x y z
N MET A 1 -43.97 -38.08 37.12
CA MET A 1 -44.55 -37.03 37.98
C MET A 1 -43.73 -35.76 37.72
N SER A 2 -43.93 -35.09 36.59
CA SER A 2 -44.87 -33.98 36.33
C SER A 2 -44.82 -32.89 37.39
N THR A 3 -44.12 -31.79 37.06
CA THR A 3 -44.57 -30.38 36.95
C THR A 3 -43.29 -29.54 36.82
N GLY A 4 -43.13 -28.54 35.96
CA GLY A 4 -44.07 -27.70 35.24
C GLY A 4 -43.61 -26.25 35.43
N THR A 5 -43.32 -25.57 34.30
CA THR A 5 -43.52 -24.12 34.10
C THR A 5 -42.54 -23.12 34.74
N GLY A 6 -41.95 -22.30 33.88
CA GLY A 6 -41.23 -21.09 34.28
C GLY A 6 -40.58 -20.37 33.11
N GLU A 7 -41.36 -20.02 32.09
CA GLU A 7 -40.97 -18.97 31.14
C GLU A 7 -40.62 -17.71 31.92
N ARG A 8 -39.43 -17.16 31.70
CA ARG A 8 -39.14 -15.77 32.03
C ARG A 8 -38.53 -15.08 30.82
N THR A 9 -39.42 -14.51 30.04
CA THR A 9 -39.22 -13.43 29.08
C THR A 9 -38.75 -12.20 29.84
N GLU A 10 -37.43 -12.03 30.01
CA GLU A 10 -36.86 -10.78 30.54
C GLU A 10 -36.13 -10.03 29.42
N GLY A 11 -36.80 -9.01 28.90
CA GLY A 11 -36.18 -7.72 28.61
C GLY A 11 -35.38 -7.59 27.31
N VAL A 12 -36.07 -7.60 26.16
CA VAL A 12 -35.60 -6.81 25.02
C VAL A 12 -35.74 -5.33 25.41
N ALA A 13 -34.65 -4.72 25.85
CA ALA A 13 -34.58 -3.28 26.05
C ALA A 13 -34.87 -2.58 24.71
N PRO A 14 -35.67 -1.49 24.69
CA PRO A 14 -35.85 -0.71 23.48
C PRO A 14 -34.52 -0.02 23.18
N VAL A 15 -33.83 -0.43 22.11
CA VAL A 15 -32.70 0.32 21.59
C VAL A 15 -33.28 1.62 21.01
N VAL A 16 -33.07 2.69 21.77
CA VAL A 16 -33.46 4.06 21.49
C VAL A 16 -33.00 4.48 20.10
N PRO A 17 -33.84 5.16 19.28
CA PRO A 17 -33.37 5.74 18.02
C PRO A 17 -32.28 6.78 18.33
N VAL A 18 -31.08 6.57 17.78
CA VAL A 18 -29.95 7.51 17.90
C VAL A 18 -30.28 8.78 17.11
N ALA A 19 -31.06 9.65 17.73
CA ALA A 19 -31.24 11.04 17.31
C ALA A 19 -29.95 11.80 17.66
N GLY A 20 -28.92 11.71 16.81
CA GLY A 20 -27.64 12.35 17.11
C GLY A 20 -26.56 12.33 16.04
N GLU A 21 -26.81 11.82 14.83
CA GLU A 21 -25.81 11.82 13.75
C GLU A 21 -26.02 12.97 12.74
N ALA A 22 -27.17 13.67 12.82
CA ALA A 22 -27.51 14.77 11.92
C ALA A 22 -26.97 16.15 12.37
N ASP A 23 -26.48 16.25 13.61
CA ASP A 23 -25.66 17.36 14.09
C ASP A 23 -24.24 16.79 14.25
N LEU A 24 -23.24 17.06 13.42
CA LEU A 24 -22.39 18.24 13.54
C LEU A 24 -21.27 18.17 12.48
N VAL A 25 -21.61 18.06 11.19
CA VAL A 25 -20.66 18.50 10.15
C VAL A 25 -20.76 20.01 10.07
N ALA A 26 -20.23 20.69 11.09
CA ALA A 26 -20.02 22.13 11.02
C ALA A 26 -19.14 22.39 9.79
N PRO A 27 -19.49 23.34 8.90
CA PRO A 27 -18.61 23.69 7.80
C PRO A 27 -17.30 24.17 8.42
N GLU A 28 -16.24 23.39 8.24
CA GLU A 28 -14.89 23.76 8.63
C GLU A 28 -14.63 25.12 7.99
N ARG A 29 -14.70 26.19 8.79
CA ARG A 29 -14.36 27.53 8.32
C ARG A 29 -12.90 27.42 7.92
N ARG A 30 -12.66 27.23 6.62
CA ARG A 30 -11.34 27.10 6.01
C ARG A 30 -10.58 28.35 6.40
N SER A 31 -9.81 28.24 7.47
CA SER A 31 -9.03 29.33 8.03
C SER A 31 -8.05 29.74 6.95
N TRP A 32 -8.32 30.87 6.28
CA TRP A 32 -7.41 31.44 5.28
C TRP A 32 -6.02 31.65 5.89
N ARG A 33 -5.94 31.87 7.20
CA ARG A 33 -4.70 31.84 7.99
C ARG A 33 -3.97 30.50 7.89
N GLY A 34 -4.67 29.38 8.03
CA GLY A 34 -4.08 28.03 7.91
C GLY A 34 -3.56 27.72 6.51
N VAL A 35 -4.25 28.19 5.46
CA VAL A 35 -3.76 28.06 4.07
C VAL A 35 -2.51 28.92 3.85
N TRP A 36 -2.50 30.17 4.34
CA TRP A 36 -1.35 31.06 4.26
C TRP A 36 -0.12 30.54 5.02
N LEU A 37 -0.31 29.99 6.22
CA LEU A 37 0.78 29.39 7.00
C LEU A 37 1.39 28.18 6.29
N ARG A 38 0.56 27.33 5.65
CA ARG A 38 1.04 26.19 4.85
C ARG A 38 1.80 26.65 3.61
N ALA A 39 1.27 27.64 2.90
CA ALA A 39 1.94 28.22 1.73
C ALA A 39 3.28 28.85 2.10
N LEU A 40 3.35 29.60 3.21
CA LEU A 40 4.58 30.20 3.72
C LEU A 40 5.60 29.12 4.13
N SER A 41 5.16 28.04 4.77
CA SER A 41 6.03 26.91 5.12
C SER A 41 6.63 26.27 3.86
N LEU A 42 5.81 25.98 2.85
CA LEU A 42 6.28 25.44 1.56
C LEU A 42 7.23 26.40 0.86
N LEU A 43 6.92 27.70 0.84
CA LEU A 43 7.77 28.71 0.22
C LEU A 43 9.12 28.81 0.94
N SER A 44 9.13 28.76 2.28
CA SER A 44 10.36 28.77 3.07
C SER A 44 11.22 27.55 2.78
N LEU A 45 10.62 26.37 2.59
CA LEU A 45 11.33 25.15 2.20
C LEU A 45 11.98 25.31 0.82
N VAL A 46 11.23 25.82 -0.16
CA VAL A 46 11.75 26.07 -1.52
C VAL A 46 12.86 27.13 -1.49
N ALA A 47 12.72 28.16 -0.66
CA ALA A 47 13.75 29.18 -0.49
C ALA A 47 15.03 28.59 0.12
N VAL A 48 14.91 27.75 1.15
CA VAL A 48 16.06 27.04 1.74
C VAL A 48 16.72 26.13 0.72
N TRP A 49 15.94 25.40 -0.08
CA TRP A 49 16.46 24.57 -1.17
C TRP A 49 17.17 25.42 -2.24
N PHE A 50 16.57 26.51 -2.68
CA PHE A 50 17.18 27.42 -3.64
C PHE A 50 18.50 27.98 -3.13
N VAL A 51 18.53 28.47 -1.88
CA VAL A 51 19.76 28.98 -1.25
C VAL A 51 20.80 27.86 -1.13
N ALA A 52 20.42 26.66 -0.71
CA ALA A 52 21.33 25.52 -0.64
C ALA A 52 21.90 25.16 -2.02
N SER A 53 21.09 25.23 -3.09
CA SER A 53 21.53 24.96 -4.46
C SER A 53 22.55 25.96 -4.99
N LEU A 54 22.65 27.17 -4.42
CA LEU A 54 23.69 28.14 -4.77
C LEU A 54 25.06 27.79 -4.16
N PHE A 55 25.08 27.08 -3.04
CA PHE A 55 26.32 26.69 -2.34
C PHE A 55 26.79 25.28 -2.72
N LEU A 56 25.90 24.43 -3.26
CA LEU A 56 26.21 23.08 -3.70
C LEU A 56 26.38 23.03 -5.22
N SER A 57 27.18 22.08 -5.70
CA SER A 57 27.36 21.90 -7.15
C SER A 57 26.04 21.44 -7.81
N PRO A 58 25.76 21.87 -9.07
CA PRO A 58 24.55 21.48 -9.80
C PRO A 58 24.35 19.95 -9.96
N ASN A 59 25.44 19.17 -9.92
CA ASN A 59 25.39 17.70 -9.96
C ASN A 59 24.90 17.06 -8.64
N VAL A 60 25.00 17.78 -7.52
CA VAL A 60 24.58 17.27 -6.20
C VAL A 60 23.20 17.79 -5.84
N LEU A 61 22.94 19.08 -6.11
CA LEU A 61 21.65 19.69 -5.81
C LEU A 61 21.27 20.73 -6.89
N PRO A 62 20.67 20.29 -8.01
CA PRO A 62 20.16 21.22 -9.01
C PRO A 62 19.08 22.11 -8.39
N GLY A 63 19.03 23.37 -8.84
CA GLY A 63 18.07 24.34 -8.33
C GLY A 63 16.63 23.97 -8.69
N PRO A 64 15.64 24.42 -7.90
CA PRO A 64 14.22 24.11 -8.11
C PRO A 64 13.71 24.46 -9.51
N VAL A 65 14.18 25.58 -10.07
CA VAL A 65 13.79 26.03 -11.41
C VAL A 65 14.33 25.10 -12.49
N THR A 66 15.60 24.68 -12.35
CA THR A 66 16.24 23.75 -13.28
C THR A 66 15.54 22.39 -13.26
N VAL A 67 15.18 21.90 -12.07
CA VAL A 67 14.42 20.64 -11.92
C VAL A 67 13.08 20.73 -12.64
N VAL A 68 12.32 21.81 -12.44
CA VAL A 68 11.03 21.98 -13.11
C VAL A 68 11.18 22.12 -14.62
N ALA A 69 12.17 22.87 -15.11
CA ALA A 69 12.43 23.02 -16.53
C ALA A 69 12.78 21.67 -17.18
N THR A 70 13.75 20.94 -16.60
CA THR A 70 14.12 19.60 -17.05
C THR A 70 12.94 18.64 -16.99
N MET A 71 12.11 18.71 -15.95
CA MET A 71 10.92 17.86 -15.84
C MET A 71 9.92 18.13 -16.98
N ILE A 72 9.66 19.39 -17.33
CA ILE A 72 8.77 19.75 -18.45
C ILE A 72 9.36 19.30 -19.78
N ASP A 73 10.66 19.51 -20.00
CA ASP A 73 11.35 19.10 -21.22
C ASP A 73 11.30 17.58 -21.42
N ASN A 74 11.58 16.80 -20.36
CA ASN A 74 11.53 15.34 -20.40
C ASN A 74 10.08 14.84 -20.60
N LEU A 75 9.08 15.50 -20.03
CA LEU A 75 7.66 15.12 -20.24
C LEU A 75 7.19 15.33 -21.69
N GLY A 76 7.88 16.19 -22.46
CA GLY A 76 7.61 16.40 -23.88
C GLY A 76 8.25 15.35 -24.79
N GLU A 77 9.22 14.57 -24.28
CA GLU A 77 9.96 13.60 -25.08
C GLU A 77 9.19 12.27 -25.22
N PRO A 78 9.15 11.69 -26.44
CA PRO A 78 8.47 10.42 -26.67
C PRO A 78 9.15 9.25 -25.93
N GLU A 79 10.45 9.33 -25.68
CA GLU A 79 11.22 8.31 -24.96
C GLU A 79 10.73 8.13 -23.51
N THR A 80 10.39 9.22 -22.83
CA THR A 80 9.83 9.20 -21.45
C THR A 80 8.57 8.36 -21.37
N TYR A 81 7.69 8.41 -22.38
CA TYR A 81 6.47 7.60 -22.41
C TYR A 81 6.76 6.12 -22.69
N VAL A 82 7.82 5.81 -23.45
CA VAL A 82 8.26 4.43 -23.69
C VAL A 82 8.81 3.81 -22.41
N ASP A 83 9.62 4.57 -21.66
CA ASP A 83 10.13 4.14 -20.35
C ASP A 83 9.00 3.95 -19.34
N LEU A 84 8.06 4.88 -19.30
CA LEU A 84 6.87 4.77 -18.45
C LEU A 84 6.06 3.53 -18.83
N GLY A 85 5.85 3.28 -20.12
CA GLY A 85 5.19 2.07 -20.62
C GLY A 85 5.91 0.80 -20.21
N THR A 86 7.24 0.80 -20.25
CA THR A 86 8.08 -0.34 -19.85
C THR A 86 7.92 -0.65 -18.36
N THR A 87 7.93 0.37 -17.51
CA THR A 87 7.68 0.18 -16.06
C THR A 87 6.28 -0.37 -15.77
N VAL A 88 5.26 0.15 -16.43
CA VAL A 88 3.87 -0.34 -16.30
C VAL A 88 3.77 -1.79 -16.78
N TYR A 89 4.36 -2.11 -17.92
CA TYR A 89 4.37 -3.47 -18.48
C TYR A 89 4.95 -4.48 -17.47
N ARG A 90 6.11 -4.16 -16.88
CA ARG A 90 6.73 -5.00 -15.84
C ARG A 90 5.81 -5.20 -14.63
N VAL A 91 5.20 -4.13 -14.11
CA VAL A 91 4.29 -4.22 -12.95
C VAL A 91 3.12 -5.13 -13.26
N VAL A 92 2.48 -4.94 -14.42
CA VAL A 92 1.30 -5.71 -14.83
C VAL A 92 1.67 -7.17 -15.09
N ALA A 93 2.77 -7.44 -15.80
CA ALA A 93 3.23 -8.81 -16.05
C ALA A 93 3.51 -9.56 -14.74
N GLY A 94 4.20 -8.94 -13.78
CA GLY A 94 4.46 -9.53 -12.46
C GLY A 94 3.20 -9.79 -11.66
N MET A 95 2.28 -8.83 -11.67
CA MET A 95 0.97 -8.99 -11.03
C MET A 95 0.19 -10.17 -11.62
N LEU A 96 0.14 -10.29 -12.95
CA LEU A 96 -0.59 -11.38 -13.61
C LEU A 96 0.00 -12.75 -13.29
N ILE A 97 1.33 -12.88 -13.28
CA ILE A 97 2.02 -14.12 -12.93
C ILE A 97 1.73 -14.48 -11.46
N ALA A 98 1.85 -13.51 -10.55
CA ALA A 98 1.60 -13.74 -9.12
C ALA A 98 0.15 -14.13 -8.85
N VAL A 99 -0.82 -13.45 -9.47
CA VAL A 99 -2.24 -13.76 -9.35
C VAL A 99 -2.53 -15.14 -9.91
N ALA A 100 -2.04 -15.47 -11.10
CA ALA A 100 -2.26 -16.78 -11.70
C ALA A 100 -1.67 -17.91 -10.82
N GLY A 101 -0.43 -17.75 -10.35
CA GLY A 101 0.21 -18.71 -9.46
C GLY A 101 -0.52 -18.86 -8.12
N GLY A 102 -0.87 -17.75 -7.48
CA GLY A 102 -1.62 -17.75 -6.22
C GLY A 102 -3.03 -18.34 -6.36
N LEU A 103 -3.69 -18.10 -7.50
CA LEU A 103 -4.99 -18.67 -7.81
C LEU A 103 -4.90 -20.19 -7.95
N VAL A 104 -3.90 -20.70 -8.68
CA VAL A 104 -3.70 -22.15 -8.84
C VAL A 104 -3.42 -22.81 -7.49
N ILE A 105 -2.52 -22.25 -6.69
CA ILE A 105 -2.19 -22.75 -5.35
C ILE A 105 -3.42 -22.71 -4.43
N GLY A 106 -4.13 -21.58 -4.39
CA GLY A 106 -5.33 -21.41 -3.58
C GLY A 106 -6.48 -22.35 -3.99
N LEU A 107 -6.66 -22.60 -5.29
CA LEU A 107 -7.62 -23.58 -5.78
C LEU A 107 -7.24 -24.99 -5.36
N ILE A 108 -5.96 -25.38 -5.47
CA ILE A 108 -5.51 -26.72 -5.04
C ILE A 108 -5.79 -26.93 -3.54
N MET A 109 -5.53 -25.92 -2.71
CA MET A 109 -5.84 -25.98 -1.27
C MET A 109 -7.36 -26.01 -1.01
N GLY A 110 -8.16 -25.25 -1.76
CA GLY A 110 -9.61 -25.19 -1.56
C GLY A 110 -10.37 -26.44 -2.05
N LEU A 111 -9.85 -27.15 -3.06
CA LEU A 111 -10.50 -28.34 -3.62
C LEU A 111 -10.00 -29.66 -3.02
N SER A 112 -8.83 -29.72 -2.38
CA SER A 112 -8.23 -30.96 -1.90
C SER A 112 -7.70 -30.84 -0.48
N LYS A 113 -8.17 -31.71 0.43
CA LYS A 113 -7.65 -31.82 1.80
C LYS A 113 -6.17 -32.18 1.88
N PHE A 114 -5.68 -32.98 0.94
CA PHE A 114 -4.25 -33.30 0.85
C PHE A 114 -3.42 -32.09 0.41
N GLY A 115 -3.97 -31.29 -0.52
CA GLY A 115 -3.33 -30.07 -0.98
C GLY A 115 -3.25 -29.01 0.12
N GLU A 116 -4.31 -28.87 0.91
CA GLU A 116 -4.35 -28.01 2.09
C GLU A 116 -3.26 -28.38 3.09
N GLU A 117 -3.21 -29.64 3.54
CA GLU A 117 -2.29 -30.08 4.59
C GLU A 117 -0.81 -30.00 4.17
N PHE A 118 -0.50 -30.25 2.89
CA PHE A 118 0.86 -30.13 2.37
C PHE A 118 1.27 -28.67 2.13
N LEU A 119 0.42 -27.86 1.49
CA LEU A 119 0.77 -26.50 1.10
C LEU A 119 0.70 -25.50 2.25
N ASP A 120 -0.08 -25.76 3.30
CA ASP A 120 -0.22 -24.85 4.45
C ASP A 120 1.14 -24.51 5.07
N SER A 121 1.98 -25.52 5.31
CA SER A 121 3.35 -25.32 5.84
C SER A 121 4.25 -24.55 4.87
N TRP A 122 4.20 -24.86 3.57
CA TRP A 122 5.01 -24.18 2.56
C TRP A 122 4.61 -22.72 2.38
N VAL A 123 3.31 -22.46 2.37
CA VAL A 123 2.73 -21.12 2.25
C VAL A 123 3.06 -20.28 3.47
N LEU A 124 2.98 -20.86 4.67
CA LEU A 124 3.39 -20.18 5.91
C LEU A 124 4.87 -19.77 5.86
N VAL A 125 5.77 -20.68 5.45
CA VAL A 125 7.19 -20.37 5.30
C VAL A 125 7.39 -19.26 4.28
N ALA A 126 6.72 -19.31 3.13
CA ALA A 126 6.80 -18.26 2.11
C ALA A 126 6.34 -16.89 2.63
N PHE A 127 5.37 -16.84 3.55
CA PHE A 127 4.94 -15.58 4.17
C PHE A 127 5.85 -15.08 5.30
N THR A 128 6.61 -15.97 5.94
CA THR A 128 7.52 -15.58 7.03
C THR A 128 8.79 -14.87 6.54
N VAL A 129 9.17 -15.07 5.29
CA VAL A 129 10.35 -14.42 4.69
C VAL A 129 10.01 -12.97 4.32
N PRO A 130 10.81 -11.98 4.74
CA PRO A 130 10.58 -10.58 4.38
C PRO A 130 10.62 -10.34 2.87
N SER A 131 9.75 -9.46 2.36
CA SER A 131 9.63 -9.14 0.92
C SER A 131 10.95 -8.70 0.28
N VAL A 132 11.82 -8.03 1.04
CA VAL A 132 13.14 -7.56 0.57
C VAL A 132 14.04 -8.73 0.15
N VAL A 133 13.98 -9.88 0.83
CA VAL A 133 14.80 -11.06 0.51
C VAL A 133 14.43 -11.61 -0.87
N TYR A 134 13.13 -11.68 -1.16
CA TYR A 134 12.62 -12.06 -2.48
C TYR A 134 13.08 -11.08 -3.57
N GLY A 135 13.08 -9.77 -3.28
CA GLY A 135 13.61 -8.76 -4.19
C GLY A 135 15.09 -8.97 -4.51
N ILE A 136 15.93 -9.26 -3.51
CA ILE A 136 17.36 -9.50 -3.71
C ILE A 136 17.61 -10.78 -4.50
N LEU A 137 16.92 -11.88 -4.17
CA LEU A 137 17.01 -13.14 -4.91
C LEU A 137 16.59 -12.98 -6.38
N ALA A 138 15.53 -12.21 -6.64
CA ALA A 138 15.07 -11.92 -7.98
C ALA A 138 16.15 -11.20 -8.80
N ILE A 139 16.79 -10.18 -8.22
CA ILE A 139 17.89 -9.45 -8.86
C ILE A 139 19.09 -10.37 -9.11
N LEU A 140 19.42 -11.28 -8.19
CA LEU A 140 20.54 -12.21 -8.37
C LEU A 140 20.28 -13.25 -9.47
N TRP A 141 19.05 -13.74 -9.59
CA TRP A 141 18.71 -14.79 -10.55
C TRP A 141 18.48 -14.24 -11.96
N PHE A 142 17.75 -13.12 -12.05
CA PHE A 142 17.32 -12.55 -13.31
C PHE A 142 18.16 -11.35 -13.77
N GLY A 143 19.11 -10.90 -12.93
CA GLY A 143 19.92 -9.71 -13.18
C GLY A 143 19.15 -8.41 -12.96
N LEU A 144 19.79 -7.27 -13.27
CA LEU A 144 19.19 -5.93 -13.27
C LEU A 144 18.32 -5.72 -14.53
N ASN A 145 17.44 -6.68 -14.84
CA ASN A 145 16.56 -6.64 -16.00
C ASN A 145 15.08 -6.73 -15.57
N ASP A 146 14.15 -6.42 -16.48
CA ASP A 146 12.68 -6.35 -16.32
C ASP A 146 12.06 -7.40 -15.38
N ALA A 147 12.63 -8.60 -15.38
CA ALA A 147 12.23 -9.75 -14.58
C ALA A 147 12.40 -9.57 -13.06
N ALA A 148 13.38 -8.80 -12.58
CA ALA A 148 13.58 -8.59 -11.13
C ALA A 148 12.48 -7.71 -10.51
N ALA A 149 12.00 -6.70 -11.26
CA ALA A 149 10.91 -5.83 -10.82
C ALA A 149 9.57 -6.59 -10.76
N ILE A 150 9.33 -7.47 -11.72
CA ILE A 150 8.16 -8.36 -11.82
C ILE A 150 8.03 -9.22 -10.55
N VAL A 151 9.12 -9.83 -10.09
CA VAL A 151 9.12 -10.72 -8.92
C VAL A 151 8.95 -9.93 -7.60
N ALA A 152 9.55 -8.74 -7.48
CA ALA A 152 9.45 -7.92 -6.28
C ALA A 152 8.01 -7.39 -6.03
N ILE A 153 7.25 -7.14 -7.09
CA ILE A 153 5.86 -6.65 -7.03
C ILE A 153 4.87 -7.77 -6.73
N GLY A 154 5.12 -8.99 -7.22
CA GLY A 154 4.30 -10.16 -6.92
C GLY A 154 4.38 -10.66 -5.48
N ALA A 155 5.33 -10.13 -4.68
CA ALA A 155 5.51 -10.51 -3.30
C ALA A 155 4.28 -10.09 -2.45
N PRO A 156 3.74 -10.98 -1.61
CA PRO A 156 2.56 -10.65 -0.82
C PRO A 156 2.86 -9.54 0.19
N ARG A 157 2.11 -8.42 0.10
CA ARG A 157 2.06 -7.45 1.20
C ARG A 157 1.07 -7.96 2.26
N CYS A 158 1.60 -8.46 3.37
CA CYS A 158 0.78 -8.83 4.51
C CYS A 158 0.23 -7.56 5.22
N PRO A 159 -1.01 -7.56 5.74
CA PRO A 159 -1.59 -6.41 6.42
C PRO A 159 -0.99 -6.22 7.83
N PRO A 160 -0.72 -4.98 8.26
CA PRO A 160 -0.26 -4.70 9.60
C PRO A 160 -1.45 -4.63 10.56
N SER A 161 -1.92 -5.78 11.06
CA SER A 161 -2.48 -5.92 12.43
C SER A 161 -3.21 -7.25 12.61
N ARG A 162 -2.52 -8.22 13.21
CA ARG A 162 -3.15 -9.17 14.12
C ARG A 162 -2.30 -9.25 15.39
N SER A 163 -2.35 -8.19 16.19
CA SER A 163 -1.84 -8.19 17.56
C SER A 163 -2.88 -8.66 18.59
N THR A 164 -4.03 -9.17 18.14
CA THR A 164 -5.10 -9.63 19.04
C THR A 164 -5.48 -11.08 18.74
N CYS A 165 -4.61 -12.02 19.10
CA CYS A 165 -5.02 -13.38 19.40
C CYS A 165 -4.01 -13.97 20.39
N GLY A 166 -4.44 -14.23 21.63
CA GLY A 166 -3.62 -14.90 22.64
C GLY A 166 -3.46 -14.18 23.98
N ARG A 167 -4.55 -13.67 24.57
CA ARG A 167 -4.69 -13.58 26.04
C ARG A 167 -6.15 -13.36 26.48
N ALA A 168 -6.94 -14.43 26.45
CA ALA A 168 -8.05 -14.75 27.36
C ALA A 168 -8.61 -16.12 26.95
#